data_AF-A0A915ALA0-F1
#
_entry.id   AF-A0A915ALA0-F1
#
_cell.length_a   1.000
_cell.length_b   1.000
_cell.length_c   1.000
_cell.angle_alpha   90.00
_cell.angle_beta   90.00
_cell.angle_gamma   90.00
#
_symmetry.space_group_name_H-M   'P 1'
#
loop_
_entity.id
_entity.type
_entity.pdbx_description
1 polymer ?
#
loop_
_entity_poly.entity_id
_entity_poly.type
_entity_poly.pdbx_seq_one_letter_code
_entity_poly.pdbx_strand_id
1 'polypeptide(L)'
;MRRLSEAGDRQLHEPFSLPQVQIILSTCLCASIFQDQVKPEWLDMLKQWLQQPIASEMVTDEMIVSTGERIIEHEKMLSTAMQASNIRLPGQRSCRFLISETIHSSAALKKILSARVSDFVHFFFLIGSRAIRHLRWCTVDCYLLLGSKEKSEMCLRVLAESELSLPQRLSIFKLLERLCTIFMDNDAEASIALGRTTPPESRVHFLLCKTFVKAYLQEKRSIGRRKNILKCALGTIAKIIDLSCGDEDSVGSELMLQLDNTKMNLLALKSEYSFKVSSLERMRKDLHAKERDLEKIRRKRDELQQKINAVVSKSRNEYNTASEKLRSYTAADYRKLASLKKPMIGVRFTIEAVRCLVDPMFRPQRNSLDTWTTSQELLRSLFLQSVLATFDVDSVDEIAIQRLKRYLESREFKSTKVEVESDLAASICYWITCVADLVAANSIVRKEYEELKQVIMEMQTLEEELATLNDSIVSKSSEVTRTDEEISRSEQEVAANRRTLDHIQRGAQILRVTAANQMKWQEELDALSRVSDYVLGDSIFMAAFSVLICDRSTRIRRKCGCDGTLARFVWKHWKLS
;
A
#
# COMPACT_ATOMS: atom_id res chain seq x y z
N MET A 1 29.36 47.40 -25.21
CA MET A 1 28.35 48.37 -24.77
C MET A 1 27.17 47.61 -24.18
N ARG A 2 26.73 48.03 -22.98
CA ARG A 2 25.46 47.74 -22.28
C ARG A 2 24.79 46.37 -22.48
N ARG A 3 24.65 45.62 -21.39
CA ARG A 3 23.36 45.05 -20.95
C ARG A 3 23.40 44.80 -19.43
N LEU A 4 22.63 45.63 -18.72
CA LEU A 4 22.06 45.36 -17.41
C LEU A 4 20.82 44.48 -17.62
N SER A 5 20.59 43.53 -16.70
CA SER A 5 19.34 43.29 -15.96
C SER A 5 19.02 41.80 -15.77
N GLU A 6 18.78 41.46 -14.49
CA GLU A 6 17.85 40.44 -13.98
C GLU A 6 18.24 38.95 -13.99
N ALA A 7 18.76 38.51 -12.85
CA ALA A 7 18.32 37.34 -12.05
C ALA A 7 19.13 37.43 -10.73
N GLY A 8 18.54 37.59 -9.54
CA GLY A 8 17.49 36.78 -8.96
C GLY A 8 18.10 35.95 -7.82
N ASP A 9 18.78 36.61 -6.87
CA ASP A 9 19.54 35.96 -5.80
C ASP A 9 18.61 35.68 -4.59
N ARG A 10 18.12 34.44 -4.51
CA ARG A 10 17.46 33.90 -3.32
C ARG A 10 18.53 33.36 -2.37
N GLN A 11 18.98 34.18 -1.42
CA GLN A 11 19.71 33.68 -0.24
C GLN A 11 18.72 33.30 0.86
N LEU A 12 18.72 32.00 1.18
CA LEU A 12 18.11 31.42 2.36
C LEU A 12 18.79 31.96 3.62
N HIS A 13 18.06 32.76 4.37
CA HIS A 13 18.37 33.13 5.74
C HIS A 13 17.93 32.00 6.69
N GLU A 14 18.86 31.44 7.45
CA GLU A 14 18.59 30.91 8.78
C GLU A 14 19.80 31.18 9.71
N PRO A 15 19.57 31.26 11.04
CA PRO A 15 20.08 32.36 11.84
C PRO A 15 21.26 31.94 12.73
N PHE A 16 22.23 32.84 12.88
CA PHE A 16 23.25 32.72 13.92
C PHE A 16 22.61 33.00 15.29
N SER A 17 22.55 31.97 16.11
CA SER A 17 22.26 32.07 17.54
C SER A 17 23.42 32.78 18.26
N LEU A 18 23.18 34.03 18.64
CA LEU A 18 24.04 34.76 19.57
C LEU A 18 23.80 34.24 21.00
N PRO A 19 24.85 34.07 21.83
CA PRO A 19 24.65 33.77 23.24
C PRO A 19 23.94 34.95 23.92
N GLN A 20 22.87 34.62 24.66
CA GLN A 20 22.10 35.54 25.49
C GLN A 20 23.03 36.21 26.52
N VAL A 21 23.41 37.45 26.27
CA VAL A 21 23.94 38.34 27.30
C VAL A 21 22.75 39.10 27.87
N GLN A 22 22.40 38.76 29.12
CA GLN A 22 21.47 39.52 29.94
C GLN A 22 21.85 41.00 29.91
N ILE A 23 20.97 41.81 29.34
CA ILE A 23 21.09 43.26 29.26
C ILE A 23 20.92 43.80 30.68
N ILE A 24 22.03 44.05 31.37
CA ILE A 24 22.04 44.99 32.48
C ILE A 24 21.88 46.37 31.85
N LEU A 25 20.75 47.02 32.10
CA LEU A 25 20.41 48.37 31.66
C LEU A 25 21.37 49.39 32.30
N SER A 26 22.57 49.54 31.72
CA SER A 26 23.25 50.82 31.63
C SER A 26 23.54 51.05 30.15
N THR A 27 23.12 52.19 29.62
CA THR A 27 23.45 52.59 28.25
C THR A 27 24.93 52.97 28.17
N CYS A 28 25.80 51.97 28.14
CA CYS A 28 27.22 52.13 27.87
C CYS A 28 27.42 52.44 26.39
N LEU A 29 27.81 53.66 26.05
CA LEU A 29 28.27 53.99 24.69
C LEU A 29 29.73 53.55 24.55
N CYS A 30 29.94 52.41 23.89
CA CYS A 30 31.27 51.95 23.54
C CYS A 30 31.72 52.64 22.23
N ALA A 31 32.55 53.68 22.33
CA ALA A 31 33.13 54.35 21.17
C ALA A 31 34.50 53.76 20.84
N SER A 32 34.57 52.87 19.83
CA SER A 32 35.85 52.33 19.33
C SER A 32 36.59 53.39 18.51
N ILE A 33 37.45 54.15 19.17
CA ILE A 33 38.26 55.17 18.50
C ILE A 33 39.56 54.53 17.98
N PHE A 34 39.60 54.25 16.67
CA PHE A 34 40.75 53.61 16.03
C PHE A 34 41.95 54.56 15.89
N GLN A 35 43.14 53.97 16.04
CA GLN A 35 44.47 54.60 16.01
C GLN A 35 44.70 55.51 14.77
N ASP A 36 45.42 56.61 15.03
CA ASP A 36 46.04 57.56 14.09
C ASP A 36 45.16 58.58 13.35
N GLN A 37 43.85 58.61 13.56
CA GLN A 37 42.95 59.58 12.91
C GLN A 37 42.33 60.61 13.85
N VAL A 38 42.56 60.48 15.16
CA VAL A 38 41.90 61.33 16.15
C VAL A 38 42.70 62.61 16.32
N LYS A 39 42.14 63.71 15.81
CA LYS A 39 42.70 65.02 16.09
C LYS A 39 42.63 65.28 17.59
N PRO A 40 43.69 65.83 18.22
CA PRO A 40 43.67 66.15 19.65
C PRO A 40 42.50 67.08 20.03
N GLU A 41 42.08 67.95 19.10
CA GLU A 41 40.90 68.81 19.19
C GLU A 41 39.61 68.03 19.55
N TRP A 42 39.43 66.83 18.98
CA TRP A 42 38.23 66.03 19.23
C TRP A 42 38.24 65.42 20.63
N LEU A 43 39.41 65.06 21.12
CA LEU A 43 39.58 64.56 22.49
C LEU A 43 39.37 65.68 23.51
N ASP A 44 39.80 66.90 23.20
CA ASP A 44 39.53 68.06 24.05
C ASP A 44 38.04 68.42 24.08
N MET A 45 37.36 68.34 22.92
CA MET A 45 35.91 68.54 22.83
C MET A 45 35.14 67.48 23.62
N LEU A 46 35.52 66.20 23.48
CA LEU A 46 34.95 65.10 24.27
C LEU A 46 35.22 65.26 25.76
N LYS A 47 36.43 65.70 26.14
CA LYS A 47 36.79 65.97 27.53
C LYS A 47 35.92 67.09 28.10
N GLN A 48 35.72 68.19 27.37
CA GLN A 48 34.83 69.28 27.80
C GLN A 48 33.40 68.76 28.01
N TRP A 49 32.89 67.99 27.06
CA TRP A 49 31.54 67.43 27.13
C TRP A 49 31.36 66.46 28.30
N LEU A 50 32.39 65.69 28.64
CA LEU A 50 32.35 64.74 29.76
C LEU A 50 32.53 65.39 31.12
N GLN A 51 33.32 66.46 31.21
CA GLN A 51 33.51 67.20 32.46
C GLN A 51 32.30 68.07 32.81
N GLN A 52 31.60 68.57 31.80
CA GLN A 52 30.34 69.30 31.93
C GLN A 52 29.39 68.87 30.81
N PRO A 53 28.51 67.87 31.01
CA PRO A 53 27.50 67.54 30.01
C PRO A 53 26.52 68.71 29.91
N ILE A 54 26.62 69.46 28.81
CA ILE A 54 25.80 70.64 28.54
C ILE A 54 24.48 70.16 27.92
N ALA A 55 23.53 69.72 28.74
CA ALA A 55 22.19 69.36 28.25
C ALA A 55 21.46 70.59 27.66
N SER A 56 21.93 71.81 27.96
CA SER A 56 21.39 73.05 27.42
C SER A 56 21.62 73.23 25.91
N GLU A 57 22.60 72.55 25.32
CA GLU A 57 22.81 72.54 23.86
C GLU A 57 22.03 71.42 23.15
N MET A 58 21.63 70.38 23.89
CA MET A 58 20.92 69.23 23.33
C MET A 58 19.40 69.36 23.39
N VAL A 59 18.87 70.22 24.28
CA VAL A 59 17.43 70.31 24.54
C VAL A 59 16.99 71.77 24.62
N THR A 60 15.93 72.11 23.87
CA THR A 60 15.32 73.45 23.85
C THR A 60 14.60 73.76 25.17
N ASP A 61 14.48 75.04 25.50
CA ASP A 61 13.77 75.48 26.72
C ASP A 61 12.30 75.02 26.74
N GLU A 62 11.63 75.03 25.59
CA GLU A 62 10.25 74.55 25.46
C GLU A 62 10.10 73.07 25.81
N MET A 63 11.05 72.24 25.37
CA MET A 63 11.03 70.79 25.64
C MET A 63 11.36 70.48 27.11
N ILE A 64 12.24 71.27 27.74
CA ILE A 64 12.57 71.09 29.17
C ILE A 64 11.42 71.50 30.07
N VAL A 65 10.72 72.59 29.75
CA VAL A 65 9.56 73.01 30.53
C VAL A 65 8.40 72.03 30.36
N SER A 66 8.12 71.56 29.14
CA SER A 66 7.03 70.59 28.89
C SER A 66 7.28 69.23 29.57
N THR A 67 8.53 68.85 29.77
CA THR A 67 8.91 67.60 30.48
C THR A 67 9.29 67.82 31.94
N GLY A 68 9.19 69.07 32.44
CA GLY A 68 9.66 69.47 33.76
C GLY A 68 8.99 68.73 34.92
N GLU A 69 7.67 68.49 34.84
CA GLU A 69 6.93 67.68 35.83
C GLU A 69 7.54 66.29 35.98
N ARG A 70 7.82 65.63 34.86
CA ARG A 70 8.39 64.29 34.84
C ARG A 70 9.82 64.27 35.37
N ILE A 71 10.63 65.28 35.05
CA ILE A 71 12.00 65.39 35.58
C ILE A 71 11.97 65.50 37.11
N ILE A 72 11.08 66.34 37.65
CA ILE A 72 10.92 66.53 39.10
C ILE A 72 10.39 65.26 39.77
N GLU A 73 9.40 64.61 39.17
CA GLU A 73 8.83 63.36 39.69
C GLU A 73 9.89 62.24 39.70
N HIS A 74 10.64 62.06 38.62
CA HIS A 74 11.71 61.06 38.56
C HIS A 74 12.84 61.38 39.55
N GLU A 75 13.21 62.64 39.72
CA GLU A 75 14.21 63.05 40.72
C GLU A 75 13.72 62.77 42.15
N LYS A 76 12.42 62.98 42.42
CA LYS A 76 11.77 62.63 43.69
C LYS A 76 11.78 61.11 43.90
N MET A 77 11.39 60.32 42.91
CA MET A 77 11.41 58.86 42.97
C MET A 77 12.83 58.33 43.22
N LEU A 78 13.83 58.87 42.51
CA LEU A 78 15.23 58.53 42.70
C LEU A 78 15.71 58.89 44.11
N SER A 79 15.35 60.06 44.63
CA SER A 79 15.67 60.47 46.01
C SER A 79 15.05 59.54 47.05
N THR A 80 13.76 59.17 46.89
CA THR A 80 13.09 58.22 47.77
C THR A 80 13.74 56.83 47.69
N ALA A 81 14.07 56.35 46.49
CA ALA A 81 14.73 55.07 46.29
C ALA A 81 16.14 55.03 46.92
N MET A 82 16.92 56.12 46.79
CA MET A 82 18.22 56.24 47.44
C MET A 82 18.11 56.22 48.97
N GLN A 83 17.12 56.91 49.53
CA GLN A 83 16.88 56.93 50.97
C GLN A 83 16.42 55.55 51.49
N ALA A 84 15.59 54.84 50.73
CA ALA A 84 15.07 53.54 51.12
C ALA A 84 16.12 52.42 51.01
N SER A 85 16.96 52.44 49.99
CA SER A 85 17.92 51.35 49.71
C SER A 85 19.29 51.54 50.38
N ASN A 86 19.64 52.76 50.81
CA ASN A 86 20.93 53.14 51.41
C ASN A 86 22.19 52.72 50.60
N ILE A 87 22.01 52.29 49.34
CA ILE A 87 23.06 51.88 48.42
C ILE A 87 23.21 52.98 47.36
N ARG A 88 24.44 53.47 47.19
CA ARG A 88 24.82 54.46 46.18
C ARG A 88 25.93 53.88 45.32
N LEU A 89 25.78 53.90 43.99
CA LEU A 89 26.87 53.52 43.10
C LEU A 89 28.00 54.57 43.19
N PRO A 90 29.28 54.17 43.18
CA PRO A 90 30.40 55.11 43.22
C PRO A 90 30.29 56.14 42.08
N GLY A 91 30.38 57.43 42.42
CA GLY A 91 30.36 58.53 41.43
C GLY A 91 28.98 59.13 41.12
N GLN A 92 27.86 58.47 41.44
CA GLN A 92 26.52 59.05 41.23
C GLN A 92 26.26 60.22 42.16
N ARG A 93 25.67 61.33 41.69
CA ARG A 93 25.34 62.50 42.53
C ARG A 93 24.08 62.28 43.39
N SER A 94 24.04 62.84 44.60
CA SER A 94 22.87 62.70 45.48
C SER A 94 21.63 63.38 44.89
N CYS A 95 20.51 62.65 44.85
CA CYS A 95 19.21 63.22 44.51
C CYS A 95 18.69 64.06 45.68
N ARG A 96 17.93 65.11 45.38
CA ARG A 96 17.27 65.95 46.39
C ARG A 96 15.79 66.09 46.06
N PHE A 97 14.96 66.20 47.09
CA PHE A 97 13.58 66.64 46.90
C PHE A 97 13.57 68.09 46.41
N LEU A 98 13.02 68.31 45.23
CA LEU A 98 12.88 69.63 44.63
C LEU A 98 11.54 70.24 45.02
N ILE A 99 11.50 71.57 45.17
CA ILE A 99 10.28 72.33 45.47
C ILE A 99 9.46 72.45 44.18
N SER A 100 8.12 72.44 44.26
CA SER A 100 7.25 72.46 43.07
C SER A 100 7.48 73.66 42.14
N GLU A 101 7.90 74.81 42.68
CA GLU A 101 8.23 76.02 41.90
C GLU A 101 9.44 75.83 40.95
N THR A 102 10.26 74.79 41.17
CA THR A 102 11.43 74.48 40.33
C THR A 102 11.04 74.17 38.88
N ILE A 103 9.76 73.82 38.63
CA ILE A 103 9.24 73.55 37.29
C ILE A 103 9.30 74.76 36.35
N HIS A 104 9.18 75.97 36.90
CA HIS A 104 9.20 77.21 36.12
C HIS A 104 10.62 77.68 35.81
N SER A 105 11.64 77.07 36.42
CA SER A 105 13.04 77.38 36.18
C SER A 105 13.65 76.39 35.19
N SER A 106 13.60 76.74 33.89
CA SER A 106 14.27 75.93 32.85
C SER A 106 15.73 75.67 33.20
N ALA A 107 16.46 76.68 33.70
CA ALA A 107 17.87 76.57 34.08
C ALA A 107 18.12 75.50 35.17
N ALA A 108 17.24 75.38 36.17
CA ALA A 108 17.36 74.37 37.21
C ALA A 108 17.13 72.96 36.65
N LEU A 109 16.09 72.78 35.83
CA LEU A 109 15.77 71.52 35.17
C LEU A 109 16.89 71.06 34.22
N LYS A 110 17.47 71.97 33.43
CA LYS A 110 18.64 71.67 32.58
C LYS A 110 19.79 71.13 33.40
N LYS A 111 20.07 71.75 34.56
CA LYS A 111 21.18 71.37 35.44
C LYS A 111 20.98 69.98 36.06
N ILE A 112 19.75 69.64 36.42
CA ILE A 112 19.39 68.31 36.94
C ILE A 112 19.55 67.26 35.84
N LEU A 113 19.01 67.53 34.64
CA LEU A 113 19.12 66.62 33.50
C LEU A 113 20.59 66.40 33.12
N SER A 114 21.39 67.48 33.04
CA SER A 114 22.84 67.42 32.86
C SER A 114 23.53 66.53 33.91
N ALA A 115 23.17 66.68 35.18
CA ALA A 115 23.75 65.87 36.25
C ALA A 115 23.41 64.38 36.06
N ARG A 116 22.19 64.05 35.65
CA ARG A 116 21.76 62.66 35.41
C ARG A 116 22.42 62.07 34.17
N VAL A 117 22.51 62.82 33.08
CA VAL A 117 23.28 62.40 31.89
C VAL A 117 24.73 62.09 32.26
N SER A 118 25.35 62.92 33.10
CA SER A 118 26.71 62.66 33.63
C SER A 118 26.81 61.36 34.42
N ASP A 119 25.77 61.01 35.20
CA ASP A 119 25.77 59.81 36.04
C ASP A 119 25.55 58.52 35.23
N PHE A 120 24.92 58.58 34.05
CA PHE A 120 24.56 57.40 33.24
C PHE A 120 25.53 57.09 32.09
N VAL A 121 26.24 58.08 31.57
CA VAL A 121 27.07 57.89 30.38
C VAL A 121 28.50 57.51 30.76
N HIS A 122 28.89 56.28 30.45
CA HIS A 122 30.26 55.79 30.55
C HIS A 122 30.86 55.53 29.18
N PHE A 123 32.08 55.99 28.95
CA PHE A 123 32.83 55.78 27.72
C PHE A 123 34.03 54.86 27.96
N PHE A 124 34.21 53.88 27.07
CA PHE A 124 35.39 53.04 27.01
C PHE A 124 36.17 53.34 25.74
N PHE A 125 37.45 53.67 25.90
CA PHE A 125 38.35 53.99 24.78
C PHE A 125 39.36 52.86 24.59
N LEU A 126 39.32 52.20 23.42
CA LEU A 126 40.36 51.25 23.01
C LEU A 126 41.44 51.98 22.21
N ILE A 127 42.52 52.36 22.88
CA ILE A 127 43.57 53.20 22.29
C ILE A 127 44.94 52.53 22.33
N GLY A 128 45.80 52.90 21.37
CA GLY A 128 47.21 52.50 21.38
C GLY A 128 48.05 53.21 22.43
N SER A 129 49.20 52.63 22.80
CA SER A 129 50.07 53.11 23.89
C SER A 129 50.53 54.57 23.75
N ARG A 130 50.65 55.08 22.52
CA ARG A 130 51.06 56.47 22.24
C ARG A 130 49.99 57.50 22.60
N ALA A 131 48.71 57.15 22.49
CA ALA A 131 47.59 58.06 22.70
C ALA A 131 47.18 58.19 24.19
N ILE A 132 47.74 57.37 25.08
CA ILE A 132 47.45 57.40 26.53
C ILE A 132 47.66 58.78 27.14
N ARG A 133 48.63 59.56 26.64
CA ARG A 133 48.94 60.91 27.14
C ARG A 133 47.73 61.87 27.08
N HIS A 134 46.85 61.70 26.09
CA HIS A 134 45.69 62.56 25.89
C HIS A 134 44.49 62.15 26.75
N LEU A 135 44.49 60.95 27.34
CA LEU A 135 43.41 60.39 28.15
C LEU A 135 43.76 60.25 29.63
N ARG A 136 44.68 61.09 30.15
CA ARG A 136 45.03 61.13 31.59
C ARG A 136 43.87 61.46 32.52
N TRP A 137 42.76 61.96 31.97
CA TRP A 137 41.53 62.25 32.70
C TRP A 137 40.59 61.04 32.83
N CYS A 138 40.94 59.89 32.21
CA CYS A 138 40.23 58.62 32.35
C CYS A 138 41.00 57.64 33.26
N THR A 139 40.29 56.63 33.78
CA THR A 139 40.92 55.40 34.29
C THR A 139 41.48 54.61 33.11
N VAL A 140 42.74 54.19 33.20
CA VAL A 140 43.44 53.49 32.11
C VAL A 140 43.73 52.06 32.53
N ASP A 141 43.10 51.10 31.83
CA ASP A 141 43.42 49.68 31.95
C ASP A 141 44.29 49.24 30.76
N CYS A 142 45.45 48.66 31.08
CA CYS A 142 46.41 48.21 30.08
C CYS A 142 46.20 46.73 29.75
N TYR A 143 45.79 46.42 28.53
CA TYR A 143 45.76 45.05 28.02
C TYR A 143 47.18 44.62 27.61
N LEU A 144 47.75 43.68 28.36
CA LEU A 144 49.05 43.11 28.06
C LEU A 144 48.96 42.12 26.90
N LEU A 145 50.07 41.99 26.16
CA LEU A 145 50.22 40.93 25.17
C LEU A 145 50.16 39.57 25.85
N LEU A 146 49.52 38.59 25.21
CA LEU A 146 49.39 37.23 25.74
C LEU A 146 50.79 36.62 26.02
N GLY A 147 50.93 35.98 27.17
CA GLY A 147 52.12 35.19 27.50
C GLY A 147 52.25 33.94 26.64
N SER A 148 53.40 33.27 26.72
CA SER A 148 53.67 32.04 25.95
C SER A 148 52.71 30.91 26.31
N LYS A 149 52.29 30.81 27.58
CA LYS A 149 51.35 29.81 28.07
C LYS A 149 49.95 30.02 27.47
N GLU A 150 49.43 31.24 27.56
CA GLU A 150 48.10 31.60 27.05
C GLU A 150 48.04 31.49 25.52
N LYS A 151 49.13 31.86 24.82
CA LYS A 151 49.27 31.65 23.36
C LYS A 151 49.22 30.16 22.99
N SER A 152 49.96 29.32 23.71
CA SER A 152 49.99 27.87 23.47
C SER A 152 48.62 27.24 23.71
N GLU A 153 47.95 27.62 24.79
CA GLU A 153 46.61 27.14 25.11
C GLU A 153 45.59 27.55 24.04
N MET A 154 45.61 28.81 23.59
CA MET A 154 44.77 29.30 22.51
C MET A 154 45.00 28.49 21.22
N CYS A 155 46.25 28.28 20.81
CA CYS A 155 46.57 27.56 19.58
C CYS A 155 46.18 26.09 19.65
N LEU A 156 46.41 25.43 20.79
CA LEU A 156 46.02 24.02 20.98
C LEU A 156 44.49 23.85 21.01
N ARG A 157 43.75 24.81 21.59
CA ARG A 157 42.28 24.83 21.52
C ARG A 157 41.78 24.93 20.08
N VAL A 158 42.37 25.82 19.27
CA VAL A 158 42.03 25.94 17.83
C VAL A 158 42.40 24.66 17.08
N LEU A 159 43.60 24.11 17.29
CA LEU A 159 44.03 22.88 16.63
C LEU A 159 43.19 21.65 17.04
N ALA A 160 42.51 21.68 18.19
CA ALA A 160 41.59 20.61 18.58
C ALA A 160 40.42 20.42 17.60
N GLU A 161 40.04 21.47 16.86
CA GLU A 161 39.00 21.40 15.82
C GLU A 161 39.41 20.54 14.61
N SER A 162 40.70 20.24 14.43
CA SER A 162 41.20 19.44 13.28
C SER A 162 40.94 17.92 13.36
N GLU A 163 40.36 17.43 14.46
CA GLU A 163 40.13 15.99 14.73
C GLU A 163 41.42 15.14 14.74
N LEU A 164 42.60 15.76 14.83
CA LEU A 164 43.88 15.07 14.88
C LEU A 164 44.18 14.53 16.28
N SER A 165 44.98 13.46 16.34
CA SER A 165 45.45 12.92 17.62
C SER A 165 46.25 13.97 18.40
N LEU A 166 46.25 13.89 19.74
CA LEU A 166 46.99 14.85 20.57
C LEU A 166 48.49 14.94 20.21
N PRO A 167 49.22 13.83 19.94
CA PRO A 167 50.62 13.91 19.51
C PRO A 167 50.80 14.68 18.19
N GLN A 168 49.94 14.44 17.20
CA GLN A 168 50.01 15.15 15.92
C GLN A 168 49.73 16.64 16.09
N ARG A 169 48.73 17.02 16.89
CA ARG A 169 48.43 18.43 17.19
C ARG A 169 49.61 19.15 17.83
N LEU A 170 50.32 18.49 18.75
CA LEU A 170 51.52 19.04 19.38
C LEU A 170 52.67 19.22 18.38
N SER A 171 52.91 18.23 17.50
CA SER A 171 53.94 18.34 16.46
C SER A 171 53.64 19.48 15.47
N ILE A 172 52.38 19.62 15.05
CA ILE A 172 51.94 20.70 14.15
C ILE A 172 52.06 22.04 14.84
N PHE A 173 51.63 22.15 16.11
CA PHE A 173 51.76 23.37 16.89
C PHE A 173 53.22 23.84 16.93
N LYS A 174 54.16 22.95 17.29
CA LYS A 174 55.60 23.27 17.31
C LYS A 174 56.13 23.70 15.94
N LEU A 175 55.67 23.07 14.86
CA LEU A 175 56.08 23.42 13.51
C LEU A 175 55.54 24.80 13.09
N LEU A 176 54.26 25.07 13.33
CA LEU A 176 53.63 26.36 13.05
C LEU A 176 54.24 27.48 13.90
N GLU A 177 54.55 27.21 15.17
CA GLU A 177 55.25 28.14 16.06
C GLU A 177 56.64 28.49 15.51
N ARG A 178 57.42 27.48 15.11
CA ARG A 178 58.74 27.68 14.51
C ARG A 178 58.69 28.41 13.17
N LEU A 179 57.66 28.16 12.35
CA LEU A 179 57.46 28.92 11.12
C LEU A 179 57.13 30.38 11.45
N CYS A 180 56.22 30.65 12.39
CA CYS A 180 55.92 32.00 12.84
C CYS A 180 57.19 32.74 13.31
N THR A 181 58.01 32.14 14.18
CA THR A 181 59.21 32.81 14.70
C THR A 181 60.18 33.19 13.57
N ILE A 182 60.52 32.25 12.69
CA ILE A 182 61.39 32.51 11.53
C ILE A 182 60.83 33.64 10.65
N PHE A 183 59.52 33.66 10.44
CA PHE A 183 58.87 34.67 9.59
C PHE A 183 58.75 36.04 10.24
N MET A 184 58.56 36.09 11.55
CA MET A 184 58.48 37.33 12.33
C MET A 184 59.87 37.95 12.52
N ASP A 185 60.93 37.16 12.72
CA ASP A 185 62.30 37.65 12.79
C ASP A 185 62.72 38.36 11.48
N ASN A 186 62.45 37.71 10.35
CA ASN A 186 62.69 38.31 9.02
C ASN A 186 61.80 39.54 8.76
N ASP A 187 60.60 39.60 9.32
CA ASP A 187 59.70 40.74 9.15
C ASP A 187 60.05 41.91 10.05
N ALA A 188 60.59 41.66 11.24
CA ALA A 188 61.07 42.70 12.15
C ALA A 188 62.19 43.49 11.47
N GLU A 189 63.14 42.79 10.85
CA GLU A 189 64.22 43.40 10.04
C GLU A 189 63.66 44.23 8.88
N ALA A 190 62.69 43.69 8.13
CA ALA A 190 62.09 44.39 6.98
C ALA A 190 61.18 45.57 7.39
N SER A 191 60.46 45.44 8.49
CA SER A 191 59.52 46.44 9.01
C SER A 191 60.25 47.64 9.60
N ILE A 192 61.41 47.44 10.25
CA ILE A 192 62.30 48.52 10.67
C ILE A 192 62.76 49.33 9.46
N ALA A 193 63.08 48.67 8.34
CA ALA A 193 63.51 49.34 7.10
C ALA A 193 62.38 50.11 6.37
N LEU A 194 61.12 49.75 6.58
CA LEU A 194 59.94 50.28 5.87
C LEU A 194 58.98 51.11 6.75
N GLY A 195 59.24 51.24 8.04
CA GLY A 195 58.41 52.00 8.99
C GLY A 195 57.01 51.44 9.21
N ARG A 196 56.79 50.13 8.98
CA ARG A 196 55.47 49.48 9.12
C ARG A 196 55.23 48.97 10.54
N THR A 197 53.99 49.08 11.02
CA THR A 197 53.56 48.43 12.27
C THR A 197 53.32 46.94 12.04
N THR A 198 54.07 46.09 12.73
CA THR A 198 53.88 44.64 12.66
C THR A 198 52.62 44.23 13.43
N PRO A 199 51.81 43.28 12.91
CA PRO A 199 50.67 42.76 13.65
C PRO A 199 51.14 42.03 14.93
N PRO A 200 50.31 42.01 16.00
CA PRO A 200 50.69 41.33 17.23
C PRO A 200 50.85 39.83 16.99
N GLU A 201 51.93 39.27 17.52
CA GLU A 201 52.34 37.87 17.33
C GLU A 201 51.22 36.87 17.64
N SER A 202 50.45 37.10 18.72
CA SER A 202 49.30 36.26 19.10
C SER A 202 48.23 36.17 18.01
N ARG A 203 47.97 37.25 17.29
CA ARG A 203 47.01 37.27 16.18
C ARG A 203 47.51 36.44 14.99
N VAL A 204 48.81 36.48 14.72
CA VAL A 204 49.43 35.69 13.64
C VAL A 204 49.35 34.20 13.95
N HIS A 205 49.70 33.76 15.17
CA HIS A 205 49.56 32.36 15.57
C HIS A 205 48.12 31.86 15.54
N PHE A 206 47.17 32.67 16.02
CA PHE A 206 45.74 32.33 15.95
C PHE A 206 45.29 32.14 14.50
N LEU A 207 45.61 33.11 13.63
CA LEU A 207 45.18 33.07 12.23
C LEU A 207 45.85 31.91 11.48
N LEU A 208 47.11 31.61 11.78
CA LEU A 208 47.84 30.48 11.20
C LEU A 208 47.19 29.14 11.58
N CYS A 209 46.94 28.91 12.87
CA CYS A 209 46.28 27.69 13.34
C CYS A 209 44.87 27.56 12.77
N LYS A 210 44.08 28.64 12.78
CA LYS A 210 42.70 28.65 12.25
C LYS A 210 42.66 28.37 10.75
N THR A 211 43.58 28.96 9.99
CA THR A 211 43.65 28.76 8.54
C THR A 211 44.11 27.34 8.19
N PHE A 212 45.06 26.80 8.95
CA PHE A 212 45.46 25.39 8.84
C PHE A 212 44.28 24.45 9.07
N VAL A 213 43.56 24.59 10.20
CA VAL A 213 42.40 23.75 10.53
C VAL A 213 41.37 23.80 9.41
N LYS A 214 41.05 25.01 8.94
CA LYS A 214 40.08 25.19 7.85
C LYS A 214 40.53 24.49 6.56
N ALA A 215 41.76 24.71 6.13
CA ALA A 215 42.31 24.09 4.92
C ALA A 215 42.34 22.55 5.03
N TYR A 216 42.84 22.04 6.15
CA TYR A 216 42.95 20.60 6.42
C TYR A 216 41.59 19.91 6.40
N LEU A 217 40.60 20.43 7.13
CA LEU A 217 39.27 19.83 7.17
C LEU A 217 38.56 19.89 5.82
N GLN A 218 38.72 21.00 5.09
CA GLN A 218 38.14 21.15 3.75
C GLN A 218 38.70 20.11 2.79
N GLU A 219 40.02 19.94 2.75
CA GLU A 219 40.70 19.02 1.83
C GLU A 219 40.43 17.56 2.22
N LYS A 220 40.52 17.22 3.52
CA LYS A 220 40.17 15.90 4.08
C LYS A 220 38.74 15.49 3.70
N ARG A 221 37.77 16.40 3.84
CA ARG A 221 36.36 16.15 3.47
C ARG A 221 36.17 16.03 1.96
N SER A 222 36.88 16.82 1.15
CA SER A 222 36.81 16.74 -0.31
C SER A 222 37.30 15.38 -0.81
N ILE A 223 38.50 14.98 -0.39
CA ILE A 223 39.11 13.69 -0.75
C ILE A 223 38.27 12.53 -0.21
N GLY A 224 37.82 12.60 1.05
CA GLY A 224 36.97 11.57 1.65
C GLY A 224 35.67 11.35 0.87
N ARG A 225 34.96 12.43 0.49
CA ARG A 225 33.75 12.34 -0.34
C ARG A 225 34.03 11.69 -1.69
N ARG A 226 35.09 12.10 -2.37
CA ARG A 226 35.44 11.55 -3.69
C ARG A 226 35.82 10.07 -3.60
N LYS A 227 36.62 9.67 -2.62
CA LYS A 227 36.97 8.26 -2.36
C LYS A 227 35.73 7.40 -2.11
N ASN A 228 34.78 7.89 -1.31
CA ASN A 228 33.56 7.14 -1.02
C ASN A 228 32.71 6.92 -2.27
N ILE A 229 32.56 7.95 -3.13
CA ILE A 229 31.84 7.83 -4.40
C ILE A 229 32.49 6.76 -5.30
N LEU A 230 33.82 6.82 -5.46
CA LEU A 230 34.56 5.85 -6.29
C LEU A 230 34.45 4.42 -5.73
N LYS A 231 34.58 4.25 -4.41
CA LYS A 231 34.38 2.94 -3.75
C LYS A 231 32.98 2.40 -3.96
N CYS A 232 31.94 3.23 -3.84
CA CYS A 232 30.56 2.83 -4.10
C CYS A 232 30.36 2.42 -5.56
N ALA A 233 30.93 3.17 -6.51
CA ALA A 233 30.83 2.87 -7.94
C ALA A 233 31.53 1.53 -8.26
N LEU A 234 32.74 1.31 -7.77
CA LEU A 234 33.49 0.06 -7.94
C LEU A 234 32.78 -1.13 -7.26
N GLY A 235 32.22 -0.94 -6.06
CA GLY A 235 31.42 -1.96 -5.39
C GLY A 235 30.13 -2.31 -6.13
N THR A 236 29.50 -1.33 -6.79
CA THR A 236 28.33 -1.58 -7.65
C THR A 236 28.70 -2.41 -8.87
N ILE A 237 29.83 -2.10 -9.51
CA ILE A 237 30.36 -2.91 -10.63
C ILE A 237 30.67 -4.33 -10.17
N ALA A 238 31.34 -4.50 -9.04
CA ALA A 238 31.63 -5.84 -8.48
C ALA A 238 30.33 -6.64 -8.25
N LYS A 239 29.28 -6.02 -7.73
CA LYS A 239 27.98 -6.67 -7.57
C LYS A 239 27.32 -7.05 -8.90
N ILE A 240 27.49 -6.25 -9.95
CA ILE A 240 27.01 -6.59 -11.30
C ILE A 240 27.77 -7.80 -11.83
N ILE A 241 29.09 -7.85 -11.61
CA ILE A 241 29.94 -9.01 -11.95
C ILE A 241 29.42 -10.25 -11.22
N ASP A 242 29.23 -10.22 -9.89
CA ASP A 242 28.73 -11.37 -9.13
C ASP A 242 27.37 -11.89 -9.62
N LEU A 243 26.47 -10.98 -10.02
CA LEU A 243 25.16 -11.33 -10.57
C LEU A 243 25.21 -11.81 -12.03
N SER A 244 26.28 -11.49 -12.75
CA SER A 244 26.48 -11.87 -14.16
C SER A 244 27.43 -13.08 -14.30
N CYS A 245 28.21 -13.40 -13.26
CA CYS A 245 29.21 -14.47 -13.23
C CYS A 245 28.57 -15.86 -13.08
N GLY A 246 28.11 -16.39 -14.20
CA GLY A 246 28.64 -17.66 -14.71
C GLY A 246 29.26 -17.36 -16.08
N ASP A 247 30.32 -18.07 -16.50
CA ASP A 247 31.02 -17.87 -17.78
C ASP A 247 30.07 -17.40 -18.91
N GLU A 248 30.26 -16.16 -19.38
CA GLU A 248 29.29 -15.40 -20.19
C GLU A 248 28.78 -16.18 -21.42
N ASP A 249 29.67 -16.96 -22.04
CA ASP A 249 29.34 -17.74 -23.24
C ASP A 249 28.72 -19.10 -22.92
N SER A 250 29.10 -19.74 -21.81
CA SER A 250 28.64 -21.09 -21.47
C SER A 250 27.27 -21.06 -20.80
N VAL A 251 27.10 -20.23 -19.77
CA VAL A 251 25.86 -20.17 -18.98
C VAL A 251 24.77 -19.43 -19.75
N GLY A 252 25.12 -18.38 -20.48
CA GLY A 252 24.17 -17.69 -21.37
C GLY A 252 23.65 -18.59 -22.49
N SER A 253 24.54 -19.37 -23.13
CA SER A 253 24.15 -20.29 -24.20
C SER A 253 23.32 -21.46 -23.68
N GLU A 254 23.68 -22.04 -22.53
CA GLU A 254 22.91 -23.11 -21.89
C GLU A 254 21.50 -22.62 -21.51
N LEU A 255 21.38 -21.45 -20.88
CA LEU A 255 20.08 -20.89 -20.50
C LEU A 255 19.23 -20.55 -21.73
N MET A 256 19.86 -20.15 -22.84
CA MET A 256 19.17 -19.91 -24.11
C MET A 256 18.62 -21.21 -24.72
N LEU A 257 19.40 -22.30 -24.68
CA LEU A 257 18.96 -23.62 -25.13
C LEU A 257 17.82 -24.14 -24.26
N GLN A 258 17.90 -23.98 -22.94
CA GLN A 258 16.81 -24.30 -22.01
C GLN A 258 15.56 -23.47 -22.28
N LEU A 259 15.71 -22.16 -22.55
CA LEU A 259 14.59 -21.29 -22.91
C LEU A 259 13.92 -21.74 -24.21
N ASP A 260 14.68 -22.14 -25.22
CA ASP A 260 14.10 -22.59 -26.48
C ASP A 260 13.45 -23.98 -26.36
N ASN A 261 14.05 -24.90 -25.61
CA ASN A 261 13.44 -26.20 -25.29
C ASN A 261 12.12 -26.03 -24.52
N THR A 262 12.09 -25.17 -23.50
CA THR A 262 10.87 -24.89 -22.71
C THR A 262 9.80 -24.22 -23.55
N LYS A 263 10.14 -23.29 -24.45
CA LYS A 263 9.19 -22.72 -25.43
C LYS A 263 8.61 -23.78 -26.36
N MET A 264 9.43 -24.70 -26.87
CA MET A 264 8.95 -25.78 -27.75
C MET A 264 8.00 -26.71 -27.01
N ASN A 265 8.33 -27.09 -25.78
CA ASN A 265 7.44 -27.88 -24.92
C ASN A 265 6.12 -27.14 -24.64
N LEU A 266 6.18 -25.84 -24.37
CA LEU A 266 4.99 -25.01 -24.16
C LEU A 266 4.10 -24.97 -25.42
N LEU A 267 4.67 -24.84 -26.61
CA LEU A 267 3.91 -24.88 -27.86
C LEU A 267 3.23 -26.25 -28.06
N ALA A 268 3.94 -27.34 -27.78
CA ALA A 268 3.38 -28.69 -27.84
C ALA A 268 2.20 -28.84 -26.85
N LEU A 269 2.39 -28.42 -25.59
CA LEU A 269 1.33 -28.46 -24.56
C LEU A 269 0.11 -27.63 -24.95
N LYS A 270 0.29 -26.43 -25.52
CA LYS A 270 -0.81 -25.58 -26.01
C LYS A 270 -1.58 -26.25 -27.14
N SER A 271 -0.89 -26.94 -28.04
CA SER A 271 -1.54 -27.70 -29.12
C SER A 271 -2.35 -28.88 -28.58
N GLU A 272 -1.81 -29.61 -27.59
CA GLU A 272 -2.48 -30.73 -26.92
C GLU A 272 -3.72 -30.24 -26.16
N TYR A 273 -3.59 -29.12 -25.43
CA TYR A 273 -4.70 -28.48 -24.73
C TYR A 273 -5.83 -28.11 -25.68
N SER A 274 -5.52 -27.45 -26.80
CA SER A 274 -6.52 -27.09 -27.82
C SER A 274 -7.25 -28.32 -28.37
N PHE A 275 -6.54 -29.43 -28.58
CA PHE A 275 -7.14 -30.68 -29.02
C PHE A 275 -8.06 -31.29 -27.96
N LYS A 276 -7.60 -31.34 -26.69
CA LYS A 276 -8.39 -31.87 -25.56
C LYS A 276 -9.65 -31.06 -25.31
N VAL A 277 -9.56 -29.73 -25.32
CA VAL A 277 -10.72 -28.82 -25.18
C VAL A 277 -11.74 -29.07 -26.28
N SER A 278 -11.29 -29.13 -27.55
CA SER A 278 -12.17 -29.42 -28.68
C SER A 278 -12.87 -30.79 -28.57
N SER A 279 -12.17 -31.80 -28.04
CA SER A 279 -12.76 -33.12 -27.79
C SER A 279 -13.78 -33.10 -26.66
N LEU A 280 -13.51 -32.35 -25.59
CA LEU A 280 -14.38 -32.21 -24.45
C LEU A 280 -15.67 -31.45 -24.81
N GLU A 281 -15.57 -30.41 -25.63
CA GLU A 281 -16.74 -29.69 -26.16
C GLU A 281 -17.63 -30.60 -27.02
N ARG A 282 -17.03 -31.47 -27.84
CA ARG A 282 -17.80 -32.47 -28.61
C ARG A 282 -18.58 -33.41 -27.69
N MET A 283 -17.95 -33.94 -26.64
CA MET A 283 -18.63 -34.81 -25.67
C MET A 283 -19.74 -34.07 -24.89
N ARG A 284 -19.52 -32.81 -24.48
CA ARG A 284 -20.57 -32.00 -23.83
C ARG A 284 -21.77 -31.77 -24.75
N LYS A 285 -21.54 -31.54 -26.04
CA LYS A 285 -22.63 -31.41 -27.03
C LYS A 285 -23.44 -32.70 -27.16
N ASP A 286 -22.76 -33.85 -27.16
CA ASP A 286 -23.40 -35.17 -27.20
C ASP A 286 -24.21 -35.46 -25.94
N LEU A 287 -23.66 -35.16 -24.75
CA LEU A 287 -24.37 -35.25 -23.46
C LEU A 287 -25.67 -34.44 -23.51
N HIS A 288 -25.61 -33.17 -23.93
CA HIS A 288 -26.81 -32.33 -24.06
C HIS A 288 -27.81 -32.84 -25.09
N ALA A 289 -27.37 -33.54 -26.13
CA ALA A 289 -28.28 -34.17 -27.09
C ALA A 289 -29.02 -35.33 -26.44
N LYS A 290 -28.29 -36.24 -25.78
CA LYS A 290 -28.86 -37.38 -25.07
C LYS A 290 -29.77 -36.96 -23.89
N GLU A 291 -29.43 -35.91 -23.15
CA GLU A 291 -30.29 -35.35 -22.09
C GLU A 291 -31.64 -34.87 -22.65
N ARG A 292 -31.65 -34.23 -23.83
CA ARG A 292 -32.90 -33.82 -24.50
C ARG A 292 -33.73 -35.02 -24.92
N ASP A 293 -33.09 -36.10 -25.39
CA ASP A 293 -33.80 -37.31 -25.80
C ASP A 293 -34.35 -38.07 -24.58
N LEU A 294 -33.61 -38.11 -23.47
CA LEU A 294 -34.09 -38.66 -22.20
C LEU A 294 -35.33 -37.92 -21.70
N GLU A 295 -35.35 -36.58 -21.80
CA GLU A 295 -36.52 -35.78 -21.42
C GLU A 295 -37.76 -36.10 -22.28
N LYS A 296 -37.58 -36.36 -23.59
CA LYS A 296 -38.69 -36.80 -24.45
C LYS A 296 -39.21 -38.18 -24.03
N ILE A 297 -38.32 -39.11 -23.71
CA ILE A 297 -38.67 -40.46 -23.25
C ILE A 297 -39.42 -40.38 -21.91
N ARG A 298 -38.94 -39.55 -20.97
CA ARG A 298 -39.61 -39.29 -19.68
C ARG A 298 -41.03 -38.76 -19.86
N ARG A 299 -41.24 -37.80 -20.76
CA ARG A 299 -42.59 -37.30 -21.10
C ARG A 299 -43.47 -38.39 -21.67
N LYS A 300 -42.97 -39.19 -22.62
CA LYS A 300 -43.72 -40.32 -23.19
C LYS A 300 -44.13 -41.32 -22.11
N ARG A 301 -43.22 -41.63 -21.18
CA ARG A 301 -43.48 -42.51 -20.02
C ARG A 301 -44.59 -41.95 -19.13
N ASP A 302 -44.53 -40.66 -18.78
CA ASP A 302 -45.53 -40.01 -17.94
C ASP A 302 -46.92 -39.96 -18.62
N GLU A 303 -46.96 -39.66 -19.93
CA GLU A 303 -48.20 -39.66 -20.71
C GLU A 303 -48.85 -41.05 -20.76
N LEU A 304 -48.07 -42.10 -21.03
CA LEU A 304 -48.55 -43.49 -21.02
C LEU A 304 -49.04 -43.91 -19.63
N GLN A 305 -48.28 -43.59 -18.58
CA GLN A 305 -48.68 -43.88 -17.20
C GLN A 305 -49.98 -43.17 -16.83
N GLN A 306 -50.15 -41.90 -17.23
CA GLN A 306 -51.37 -41.15 -16.97
C GLN A 306 -52.57 -41.73 -17.72
N LYS A 307 -52.40 -42.12 -18.99
CA LYS A 307 -53.44 -42.79 -19.79
C LYS A 307 -53.89 -44.10 -19.14
N ILE A 308 -52.94 -44.95 -18.75
CA ILE A 308 -53.22 -46.22 -18.05
C ILE A 308 -54.01 -45.95 -16.77
N ASN A 309 -53.54 -45.05 -15.91
CA ASN A 309 -54.18 -44.74 -14.64
C ASN A 309 -55.60 -44.18 -14.83
N ALA A 310 -55.82 -43.32 -15.83
CA ALA A 310 -57.13 -42.75 -16.13
C ALA A 310 -58.15 -43.80 -16.58
N VAL A 311 -57.75 -44.70 -17.48
CA VAL A 311 -58.62 -45.77 -17.99
C VAL A 311 -58.98 -46.76 -16.87
N VAL A 312 -58.00 -47.23 -16.11
CA VAL A 312 -58.23 -48.18 -15.01
C VAL A 312 -59.10 -47.58 -13.91
N SER A 313 -58.76 -46.36 -13.44
CA SER A 313 -59.46 -45.75 -12.31
C SER A 313 -60.92 -45.47 -12.62
N LYS A 314 -61.25 -44.98 -13.82
CA LYS A 314 -62.63 -44.74 -14.24
C LYS A 314 -63.46 -46.03 -14.22
N SER A 315 -63.02 -47.05 -14.97
CA SER A 315 -63.77 -48.30 -15.09
C SER A 315 -63.84 -49.06 -13.76
N ARG A 316 -62.78 -49.02 -12.94
CA ARG A 316 -62.78 -49.67 -11.61
C ARG A 316 -63.72 -48.97 -10.63
N ASN A 317 -63.80 -47.64 -10.65
CA ASN A 317 -64.74 -46.89 -9.82
C ASN A 317 -66.19 -47.19 -10.21
N GLU A 318 -66.51 -47.17 -11.50
CA GLU A 318 -67.86 -47.49 -12.01
C GLU A 318 -68.28 -48.92 -11.62
N TYR A 319 -67.37 -49.89 -11.74
CA TYR A 319 -67.59 -51.27 -11.27
C TYR A 319 -67.82 -51.37 -9.76
N ASN A 320 -67.01 -50.69 -8.94
CA ASN A 320 -67.15 -50.71 -7.49
C ASN A 320 -68.50 -50.13 -7.06
N THR A 321 -68.91 -48.99 -7.62
CA THR A 321 -70.22 -48.38 -7.34
C THR A 321 -71.38 -49.30 -7.75
N ALA A 322 -71.28 -49.95 -8.93
CA ALA A 322 -72.29 -50.92 -9.37
C ALA A 322 -72.36 -52.14 -8.45
N SER A 323 -71.22 -52.64 -7.99
CA SER A 323 -71.11 -53.79 -7.09
C SER A 323 -71.64 -53.49 -5.68
N GLU A 324 -71.36 -52.31 -5.14
CA GLU A 324 -71.93 -51.84 -3.87
C GLU A 324 -73.46 -51.73 -3.94
N LYS A 325 -73.99 -51.17 -5.04
CA LYS A 325 -75.44 -51.09 -5.27
C LYS A 325 -76.06 -52.48 -5.30
N LEU A 326 -75.45 -53.46 -5.95
CA LEU A 326 -75.93 -54.85 -5.97
C LEU A 326 -75.94 -55.51 -4.57
N ARG A 327 -74.96 -55.18 -3.71
CA ARG A 327 -74.89 -55.69 -2.34
C ARG A 327 -76.00 -55.16 -1.42
N SER A 328 -76.61 -54.03 -1.74
CA SER A 328 -77.71 -53.45 -0.94
C SER A 328 -79.06 -54.17 -1.11
N TYR A 329 -79.23 -55.00 -2.14
CA TYR A 329 -80.49 -55.73 -2.39
C TYR A 329 -80.63 -56.98 -1.52
N THR A 330 -81.86 -57.26 -1.08
CA THR A 330 -82.17 -58.38 -0.18
C THR A 330 -82.68 -59.61 -0.95
N ALA A 331 -82.69 -60.78 -0.32
CA ALA A 331 -83.24 -62.00 -0.92
C ALA A 331 -84.72 -61.89 -1.33
N ALA A 332 -85.48 -60.93 -0.76
CA ALA A 332 -86.86 -60.65 -1.16
C ALA A 332 -86.93 -60.02 -2.56
N ASP A 333 -85.99 -59.15 -2.91
CA ASP A 333 -85.94 -58.44 -4.19
C ASP A 333 -85.67 -59.40 -5.35
N TYR A 334 -84.79 -60.38 -5.15
CA TYR A 334 -84.52 -61.45 -6.12
C TYR A 334 -85.74 -62.36 -6.34
N ARG A 335 -86.49 -62.69 -5.27
CA ARG A 335 -87.74 -63.45 -5.39
C ARG A 335 -88.85 -62.66 -6.10
N LYS A 336 -88.89 -61.34 -5.91
CA LYS A 336 -89.81 -60.43 -6.62
C LYS A 336 -89.49 -60.40 -8.12
N LEU A 337 -88.23 -60.39 -8.50
CA LEU A 337 -87.83 -60.50 -9.91
C LEU A 337 -88.21 -61.87 -10.51
N ALA A 338 -88.06 -62.96 -9.74
CA ALA A 338 -88.40 -64.31 -10.18
C ALA A 338 -89.91 -64.57 -10.37
N SER A 339 -90.79 -63.76 -9.79
CA SER A 339 -92.25 -63.95 -9.85
C SER A 339 -92.89 -63.39 -11.13
N LEU A 340 -92.14 -62.68 -11.97
CA LEU A 340 -92.60 -62.17 -13.26
C LEU A 340 -92.92 -63.33 -14.23
N LYS A 341 -94.19 -63.41 -14.69
CA LYS A 341 -94.67 -64.49 -15.56
C LYS A 341 -94.25 -64.33 -17.04
N LYS A 342 -94.18 -63.09 -17.53
CA LYS A 342 -93.78 -62.74 -18.92
C LYS A 342 -92.95 -61.45 -18.91
N PRO A 343 -91.71 -61.49 -18.42
CA PRO A 343 -90.87 -60.28 -18.34
C PRO A 343 -90.52 -59.73 -19.71
N MET A 344 -90.17 -58.45 -19.82
CA MET A 344 -89.70 -57.83 -21.05
C MET A 344 -88.39 -58.46 -21.54
N ILE A 345 -88.09 -58.30 -22.83
CA ILE A 345 -86.88 -58.84 -23.47
C ILE A 345 -85.61 -58.40 -22.73
N GLY A 346 -85.54 -57.14 -22.28
CA GLY A 346 -84.41 -56.60 -21.54
C GLY A 346 -84.13 -57.34 -20.23
N VAL A 347 -85.17 -57.61 -19.41
CA VAL A 347 -85.03 -58.36 -18.15
C VAL A 347 -84.58 -59.80 -18.39
N ARG A 348 -85.09 -60.45 -19.45
CA ARG A 348 -84.65 -61.81 -19.82
C ARG A 348 -83.18 -61.83 -20.23
N PHE A 349 -82.77 -60.87 -21.06
CA PHE A 349 -81.37 -60.73 -21.47
C PHE A 349 -80.44 -60.42 -20.31
N THR A 350 -80.85 -59.64 -19.30
CA THR A 350 -80.08 -59.41 -18.07
C THR A 350 -79.73 -60.72 -17.36
N ILE A 351 -80.72 -61.58 -17.14
CA ILE A 351 -80.50 -62.82 -16.39
C ILE A 351 -79.73 -63.85 -17.22
N GLU A 352 -79.99 -63.91 -18.53
CA GLU A 352 -79.18 -64.71 -19.45
C GLU A 352 -77.72 -64.24 -19.47
N ALA A 353 -77.49 -62.93 -19.47
CA ALA A 353 -76.15 -62.33 -19.47
C ALA A 353 -75.40 -62.61 -18.15
N VAL A 354 -76.03 -62.51 -16.98
CA VAL A 354 -75.38 -62.92 -15.72
C VAL A 354 -75.05 -64.41 -15.73
N ARG A 355 -75.94 -65.26 -16.23
CA ARG A 355 -75.67 -66.71 -16.35
C ARG A 355 -74.49 -67.00 -17.26
N CYS A 356 -74.28 -66.23 -18.33
CA CYS A 356 -73.09 -66.36 -19.17
C CYS A 356 -71.78 -66.04 -18.42
N LEU A 357 -71.81 -65.17 -17.40
CA LEU A 357 -70.66 -64.85 -16.57
C LEU A 357 -70.43 -65.87 -15.44
N VAL A 358 -71.51 -66.35 -14.83
CA VAL A 358 -71.46 -67.21 -13.62
C VAL A 358 -71.38 -68.70 -13.95
N ASP A 359 -71.97 -69.14 -15.06
CA ASP A 359 -72.01 -70.53 -15.50
C ASP A 359 -71.21 -70.69 -16.81
N PRO A 360 -70.01 -71.28 -16.76
CA PRO A 360 -69.17 -71.52 -17.94
C PRO A 360 -69.83 -72.44 -18.97
N MET A 361 -70.72 -73.34 -18.55
CA MET A 361 -71.38 -74.34 -19.40
C MET A 361 -72.70 -73.82 -19.99
N PHE A 362 -73.19 -72.69 -19.51
CA PHE A 362 -74.45 -72.11 -19.97
C PHE A 362 -74.35 -71.60 -21.42
N ARG A 363 -75.27 -72.08 -22.26
CA ARG A 363 -75.51 -71.57 -23.62
C ARG A 363 -76.95 -71.10 -23.79
N PRO A 364 -77.16 -69.86 -24.23
CA PRO A 364 -78.50 -69.32 -24.42
C PRO A 364 -79.26 -70.05 -25.54
N GLN A 365 -80.51 -70.40 -25.29
CA GLN A 365 -81.37 -71.07 -26.28
C GLN A 365 -81.93 -70.05 -27.30
N ARG A 366 -82.44 -70.53 -28.45
CA ARG A 366 -83.06 -69.64 -29.47
C ARG A 366 -84.28 -68.88 -28.94
N ASN A 367 -84.97 -69.43 -27.94
CA ASN A 367 -86.10 -68.81 -27.29
C ASN A 367 -85.72 -68.28 -25.90
N SER A 368 -85.70 -66.96 -25.75
CA SER A 368 -85.39 -66.28 -24.47
C SER A 368 -86.41 -66.57 -23.36
N LEU A 369 -87.64 -66.96 -23.70
CA LEU A 369 -88.69 -67.24 -22.71
C LEU A 369 -88.47 -68.60 -22.01
N ASP A 370 -87.95 -69.60 -22.73
CA ASP A 370 -87.64 -70.92 -22.18
C ASP A 370 -86.43 -70.82 -21.25
N THR A 371 -85.44 -70.03 -21.66
CA THR A 371 -84.25 -69.74 -20.84
C THR A 371 -84.62 -68.96 -19.57
N TRP A 372 -85.58 -68.04 -19.62
CA TRP A 372 -86.14 -67.38 -18.42
C TRP A 372 -86.75 -68.39 -17.45
N THR A 373 -87.60 -69.31 -17.94
CA THR A 373 -88.30 -70.30 -17.09
C THR A 373 -87.30 -71.18 -16.32
N THR A 374 -86.20 -71.58 -16.96
CA THR A 374 -85.11 -72.33 -16.29
C THR A 374 -84.26 -71.46 -15.34
N SER A 375 -84.24 -70.14 -15.53
CA SER A 375 -83.47 -69.20 -14.70
C SER A 375 -84.22 -68.71 -13.47
N GLN A 376 -85.55 -68.95 -13.38
CA GLN A 376 -86.34 -68.56 -12.21
C GLN A 376 -85.91 -69.29 -10.93
N GLU A 377 -85.42 -70.53 -11.04
CA GLU A 377 -84.88 -71.29 -9.91
C GLU A 377 -83.57 -70.67 -9.40
N LEU A 378 -82.68 -70.26 -10.32
CA LEU A 378 -81.45 -69.55 -10.00
C LEU A 378 -81.74 -68.24 -9.25
N LEU A 379 -82.75 -67.48 -9.67
CA LEU A 379 -83.17 -66.24 -9.00
C LEU A 379 -83.80 -66.46 -7.62
N ARG A 380 -84.45 -67.60 -7.38
CA ARG A 380 -85.03 -67.96 -6.07
C ARG A 380 -83.97 -68.49 -5.09
N SER A 381 -82.88 -69.03 -5.61
CA SER A 381 -81.73 -69.51 -4.84
C SER A 381 -80.89 -68.35 -4.30
N LEU A 382 -80.23 -68.54 -3.15
CA LEU A 382 -79.25 -67.58 -2.63
C LEU A 382 -77.92 -67.60 -3.42
N PHE A 383 -77.73 -68.58 -4.31
CA PHE A 383 -76.50 -68.79 -5.05
C PHE A 383 -76.13 -67.58 -5.94
N LEU A 384 -77.10 -67.03 -6.67
CA LEU A 384 -76.85 -65.86 -7.52
C LEU A 384 -76.40 -64.65 -6.70
N GLN A 385 -77.02 -64.43 -5.54
CA GLN A 385 -76.69 -63.33 -4.63
C GLN A 385 -75.27 -63.49 -4.05
N SER A 386 -74.90 -64.71 -3.62
CA SER A 386 -73.54 -64.96 -3.11
C SER A 386 -72.48 -64.79 -4.20
N VAL A 387 -72.74 -65.30 -5.42
CA VAL A 387 -71.78 -65.20 -6.53
C VAL A 387 -71.58 -63.75 -6.95
N LEU A 388 -72.63 -62.93 -7.05
CA LEU A 388 -72.50 -61.51 -7.38
C LEU A 388 -71.74 -60.73 -6.30
N ALA A 389 -71.85 -61.12 -5.02
CA ALA A 389 -71.16 -60.47 -3.92
C ALA A 389 -69.64 -60.76 -3.90
N THR A 390 -69.24 -61.99 -4.28
CA THR A 390 -67.84 -62.45 -4.29
C THR A 390 -67.26 -62.57 -5.71
N PHE A 391 -67.88 -61.93 -6.70
CA PHE A 391 -67.46 -62.03 -8.09
C PHE A 391 -66.08 -61.39 -8.30
N ASP A 392 -65.15 -62.17 -8.84
CA ASP A 392 -63.82 -61.69 -9.20
C ASP A 392 -63.79 -61.32 -10.70
N VAL A 393 -63.82 -60.03 -10.99
CA VAL A 393 -63.77 -59.51 -12.37
C VAL A 393 -62.45 -59.83 -13.04
N ASP A 394 -61.37 -59.94 -12.28
CA ASP A 394 -60.03 -60.15 -12.82
C ASP A 394 -59.85 -61.61 -13.31
N SER A 395 -60.77 -62.51 -12.93
CA SER A 395 -60.85 -63.92 -13.38
C SER A 395 -61.70 -64.16 -14.64
N VAL A 396 -62.35 -63.12 -15.17
CA VAL A 396 -63.27 -63.26 -16.32
C VAL A 396 -62.49 -63.51 -17.62
N ASP A 397 -62.76 -64.65 -18.24
CA ASP A 397 -62.12 -65.05 -19.49
C ASP A 397 -62.72 -64.32 -20.71
N GLU A 398 -61.93 -64.15 -21.77
CA GLU A 398 -62.29 -63.43 -22.99
C GLU A 398 -63.49 -64.10 -23.71
N ILE A 399 -63.61 -65.43 -23.56
CA ILE A 399 -64.74 -66.25 -24.04
C ILE A 399 -66.06 -65.84 -23.35
N ALA A 400 -66.03 -65.45 -22.07
CA ALA A 400 -67.22 -65.01 -21.35
C ALA A 400 -67.71 -63.63 -21.85
N ILE A 401 -66.78 -62.70 -22.12
CA ILE A 401 -67.11 -61.40 -22.72
C ILE A 401 -67.65 -61.55 -24.15
N GLN A 402 -67.07 -62.45 -24.95
CA GLN A 402 -67.56 -62.73 -26.30
C GLN A 402 -69.01 -63.27 -26.30
N ARG A 403 -69.39 -64.05 -25.28
CA ARG A 403 -70.78 -64.50 -25.07
C ARG A 403 -71.71 -63.35 -24.69
N LEU A 404 -71.21 -62.33 -23.99
CA LEU A 404 -71.98 -61.14 -23.60
C LEU A 404 -72.23 -60.16 -24.74
N LYS A 405 -71.35 -60.14 -25.75
CA LYS A 405 -71.39 -59.19 -26.88
C LYS A 405 -72.78 -59.05 -27.52
N ARG A 406 -73.48 -60.18 -27.74
CA ARG A 406 -74.84 -60.20 -28.31
C ARG A 406 -75.89 -59.46 -27.48
N TYR A 407 -75.68 -59.35 -26.17
CA TYR A 407 -76.59 -58.64 -25.27
C TYR A 407 -76.19 -57.18 -25.15
N LEU A 408 -74.90 -56.88 -25.00
CA LEU A 408 -74.38 -55.52 -24.90
C LEU A 408 -74.69 -54.67 -26.16
N GLU A 409 -74.71 -55.28 -27.35
CA GLU A 409 -75.06 -54.60 -28.61
C GLU A 409 -76.59 -54.46 -28.83
N SER A 410 -77.41 -55.13 -28.02
CA SER A 410 -78.86 -55.10 -28.14
C SER A 410 -79.45 -53.78 -27.63
N ARG A 411 -80.32 -53.15 -28.43
CA ARG A 411 -81.05 -51.94 -28.02
C ARG A 411 -81.98 -52.15 -26.83
N GLU A 412 -82.35 -53.39 -26.52
CA GLU A 412 -83.21 -53.74 -25.39
C GLU A 412 -82.44 -54.01 -24.09
N PHE A 413 -81.11 -54.05 -24.16
CA PHE A 413 -80.23 -54.27 -23.01
C PHE A 413 -79.64 -52.94 -22.53
N LYS A 414 -80.46 -52.11 -21.89
CA LYS A 414 -80.05 -50.84 -21.28
C LYS A 414 -80.66 -50.72 -19.90
N SER A 415 -79.85 -50.33 -18.91
CA SER A 415 -80.30 -50.18 -17.52
C SER A 415 -81.56 -49.33 -17.40
N THR A 416 -81.62 -48.19 -18.10
CA THR A 416 -82.79 -47.27 -18.12
C THR A 416 -84.07 -47.86 -18.71
N LYS A 417 -83.98 -48.83 -19.63
CA LYS A 417 -85.15 -49.53 -20.19
C LYS A 417 -85.63 -50.65 -19.28
N VAL A 418 -84.70 -51.32 -18.61
CA VAL A 418 -84.98 -52.45 -17.72
C VAL A 418 -85.54 -51.95 -16.38
N GLU A 419 -85.18 -50.74 -15.95
CA GLU A 419 -85.63 -50.09 -14.72
C GLU A 419 -87.15 -49.94 -14.64
N VAL A 420 -87.82 -49.76 -15.77
CA VAL A 420 -89.29 -49.67 -15.86
C VAL A 420 -89.98 -50.92 -15.30
N GLU A 421 -89.35 -52.09 -15.38
CA GLU A 421 -89.90 -53.36 -14.91
C GLU A 421 -89.26 -53.82 -13.58
N SER A 422 -87.97 -53.56 -13.36
CA SER A 422 -87.30 -53.90 -12.09
C SER A 422 -85.98 -53.14 -11.86
N ASP A 423 -85.89 -52.47 -10.72
CA ASP A 423 -84.67 -51.79 -10.24
C ASP A 423 -83.49 -52.76 -10.03
N LEU A 424 -83.77 -53.98 -9.57
CA LEU A 424 -82.76 -55.02 -9.39
C LEU A 424 -82.23 -55.48 -10.75
N ALA A 425 -83.11 -55.76 -11.71
CA ALA A 425 -82.69 -56.14 -13.06
C ALA A 425 -81.94 -55.00 -13.77
N ALA A 426 -82.29 -53.74 -13.52
CA ALA A 426 -81.57 -52.58 -14.03
C ALA A 426 -80.16 -52.44 -13.42
N SER A 427 -80.02 -52.69 -12.12
CA SER A 427 -78.72 -52.66 -11.42
C SER A 427 -77.82 -53.82 -11.83
N ILE A 428 -78.39 -55.01 -12.05
CA ILE A 428 -77.68 -56.17 -12.60
C ILE A 428 -77.24 -55.87 -14.05
N CYS A 429 -78.12 -55.29 -14.88
CA CYS A 429 -77.77 -54.90 -16.25
C CYS A 429 -76.63 -53.87 -16.28
N TYR A 430 -76.67 -52.87 -15.40
CA TYR A 430 -75.60 -51.88 -15.26
C TYR A 430 -74.28 -52.52 -14.80
N TRP A 431 -74.33 -53.40 -13.80
CA TRP A 431 -73.15 -54.13 -13.32
C TRP A 431 -72.50 -55.00 -14.40
N ILE A 432 -73.27 -55.74 -15.20
CA ILE A 432 -72.73 -56.53 -16.32
C ILE A 432 -72.03 -55.63 -17.34
N THR A 433 -72.60 -54.44 -17.59
CA THR A 433 -72.01 -53.43 -18.48
C THR A 433 -70.68 -52.94 -17.90
N CYS A 434 -70.63 -52.59 -16.61
CA CYS A 434 -69.40 -52.19 -15.93
C CYS A 434 -68.34 -53.32 -15.88
N VAL A 435 -68.74 -54.59 -15.72
CA VAL A 435 -67.84 -55.75 -15.80
C VAL A 435 -67.24 -55.86 -17.19
N ALA A 436 -68.05 -55.78 -18.23
CA ALA A 436 -67.57 -55.82 -19.61
C ALA A 436 -66.64 -54.64 -19.94
N ASP A 437 -66.98 -53.44 -19.48
CA ASP A 437 -66.17 -52.22 -19.67
C ASP A 437 -64.84 -52.31 -18.90
N LEU A 438 -64.83 -52.85 -17.68
CA LEU A 438 -63.61 -53.05 -16.90
C LEU A 438 -62.70 -54.13 -17.49
N VAL A 439 -63.24 -55.25 -17.99
CA VAL A 439 -62.44 -56.29 -18.67
C VAL A 439 -61.87 -55.75 -19.99
N ALA A 440 -62.66 -54.99 -20.75
CA ALA A 440 -62.19 -54.31 -21.95
C ALA A 440 -61.08 -53.28 -21.62
N ALA A 441 -61.26 -52.47 -20.59
CA ALA A 441 -60.26 -51.52 -20.09
C ALA A 441 -58.96 -52.23 -19.65
N ASN A 442 -59.05 -53.32 -18.90
CA ASN A 442 -57.91 -54.14 -18.49
C ASN A 442 -57.14 -54.72 -19.69
N SER A 443 -57.83 -55.11 -20.77
CA SER A 443 -57.19 -55.60 -22.00
C SER A 443 -56.39 -54.51 -22.73
N ILE A 444 -56.92 -53.28 -22.78
CA ILE A 444 -56.25 -52.10 -23.34
C ILE A 444 -55.02 -51.77 -22.49
N VAL A 445 -55.20 -51.75 -21.16
CA VAL A 445 -54.13 -51.47 -20.20
C VAL A 445 -53.00 -52.48 -20.29
N ARG A 446 -53.27 -53.77 -20.51
CA ARG A 446 -52.21 -54.77 -20.73
C ARG A 446 -51.32 -54.42 -21.92
N LYS A 447 -51.90 -53.92 -23.03
CA LYS A 447 -51.13 -53.50 -24.21
C LYS A 447 -50.29 -52.25 -23.94
N GLU A 448 -50.92 -51.23 -23.36
CA GLU A 448 -50.25 -49.98 -22.99
C GLU A 448 -49.15 -50.20 -21.93
N TYR A 449 -49.32 -51.18 -21.03
CA TYR A 449 -48.33 -51.54 -20.02
C TYR A 449 -47.08 -52.19 -20.64
N GLU A 450 -47.23 -52.98 -21.71
CA GLU A 450 -46.08 -53.52 -22.43
C GLU A 450 -45.31 -52.41 -23.16
N GLU A 451 -46.00 -51.43 -23.76
CA GLU A 451 -45.36 -50.24 -24.32
C GLU A 451 -44.65 -49.41 -23.24
N LEU A 452 -45.32 -49.19 -22.10
CA LEU A 452 -44.73 -48.49 -20.95
C LEU A 452 -43.45 -49.19 -20.47
N LYS A 453 -43.46 -50.52 -20.40
CA LYS A 453 -42.29 -51.31 -20.01
C LYS A 453 -41.13 -51.13 -21.00
N GLN A 454 -41.40 -51.13 -22.30
CA GLN A 454 -40.38 -50.85 -23.32
C GLN A 454 -39.79 -49.45 -23.15
N VAL A 455 -40.64 -48.43 -22.98
CA VAL A 455 -40.20 -47.05 -22.76
C VAL A 455 -39.37 -46.91 -21.48
N ILE A 456 -39.72 -47.62 -20.39
CA ILE A 456 -38.92 -47.63 -19.16
C ILE A 456 -37.55 -48.28 -19.39
N MET A 457 -37.48 -49.38 -20.13
CA MET A 457 -36.20 -50.01 -20.47
C MET A 457 -35.33 -49.09 -21.33
N GLU A 458 -35.90 -48.46 -22.36
CA GLU A 458 -35.20 -47.45 -23.18
C GLU A 458 -34.68 -46.30 -22.31
N MET A 459 -35.50 -45.78 -21.39
CA MET A 459 -35.11 -44.73 -20.44
C MET A 459 -33.91 -45.16 -19.59
N GLN A 460 -33.94 -46.36 -19.00
CA GLN A 460 -32.86 -46.88 -18.16
C GLN A 460 -31.55 -47.02 -18.95
N THR A 461 -31.62 -47.59 -20.17
CA THR A 461 -30.43 -47.72 -21.01
C THR A 461 -29.80 -46.37 -21.34
N LEU A 462 -30.62 -45.35 -21.65
CA LEU A 462 -30.14 -44.01 -21.95
C LEU A 462 -29.59 -43.29 -20.69
N GLU A 463 -30.16 -43.54 -19.52
CA GLU A 463 -29.65 -43.03 -18.24
C GLU A 463 -28.27 -43.61 -17.90
N GLU A 464 -28.05 -44.91 -18.14
CA GLU A 464 -26.75 -45.56 -17.99
C GLU A 464 -25.71 -45.01 -18.99
N GLU A 465 -26.10 -44.84 -20.26
CA GLU A 465 -25.24 -44.20 -21.27
C GLU A 465 -24.87 -42.76 -20.90
N LEU A 466 -25.81 -41.99 -20.32
CA LEU A 466 -25.54 -40.65 -19.85
C LEU A 466 -24.60 -40.64 -18.65
N ALA A 467 -24.75 -41.56 -17.70
CA ALA A 467 -23.86 -41.68 -16.55
C ALA A 467 -22.41 -41.97 -17.00
N THR A 468 -22.23 -42.96 -17.88
CA THR A 468 -20.90 -43.32 -18.41
C THR A 468 -20.26 -42.19 -19.24
N LEU A 469 -21.06 -41.47 -20.04
CA LEU A 469 -20.58 -40.31 -20.79
C LEU A 469 -20.21 -39.16 -19.86
N ASN A 470 -21.01 -38.90 -18.81
CA ASN A 470 -20.73 -37.87 -17.83
C ASN A 470 -19.42 -38.16 -17.06
N ASP A 471 -19.20 -39.40 -16.63
CA ASP A 471 -17.95 -39.83 -15.99
C ASP A 471 -16.74 -39.62 -16.93
N SER A 472 -16.90 -39.95 -18.21
CA SER A 472 -15.88 -39.71 -19.23
C SER A 472 -15.59 -38.21 -19.43
N ILE A 473 -16.62 -37.35 -19.38
CA ILE A 473 -16.47 -35.89 -19.43
C ILE A 473 -15.74 -35.37 -18.20
N VAL A 474 -16.06 -35.86 -17.00
CA VAL A 474 -15.40 -35.45 -15.76
C VAL A 474 -13.91 -35.84 -15.79
N SER A 475 -13.61 -37.06 -16.21
CA SER A 475 -12.22 -37.53 -16.38
C SER A 475 -11.46 -36.68 -17.41
N LYS A 476 -12.06 -36.39 -18.57
CA LYS A 476 -11.41 -35.53 -19.57
C LYS A 476 -11.26 -34.09 -19.10
N SER A 477 -12.21 -33.58 -18.32
CA SER A 477 -12.16 -32.24 -17.75
C SER A 477 -10.99 -32.12 -16.77
N SER A 478 -10.72 -33.13 -15.95
CA SER A 478 -9.56 -33.11 -15.05
C SER A 478 -8.23 -33.21 -15.80
N GLU A 479 -8.18 -33.93 -16.93
CA GLU A 479 -7.00 -33.92 -17.81
C GLU A 479 -6.76 -32.53 -18.43
N VAL A 480 -7.82 -31.84 -18.86
CA VAL A 480 -7.74 -30.47 -19.41
C VAL A 480 -7.22 -29.51 -18.35
N THR A 481 -7.74 -29.54 -17.12
CA THR A 481 -7.27 -28.67 -16.04
C THR A 481 -5.81 -28.95 -15.68
N ARG A 482 -5.39 -30.22 -15.66
CA ARG A 482 -3.97 -30.57 -15.41
C ARG A 482 -3.04 -30.01 -16.48
N THR A 483 -3.42 -30.14 -17.76
CA THR A 483 -2.64 -29.57 -18.86
C THR A 483 -2.63 -28.03 -18.82
N ASP A 484 -3.72 -27.38 -18.39
CA ASP A 484 -3.76 -25.93 -18.18
C ASP A 484 -2.78 -25.46 -17.08
N GLU A 485 -2.73 -26.17 -15.96
CA GLU A 485 -1.78 -25.92 -14.87
C GLU A 485 -0.32 -26.14 -15.31
N GLU A 486 -0.05 -27.15 -16.14
CA GLU A 486 1.26 -27.39 -16.76
C GLU A 486 1.66 -26.27 -17.71
N ILE A 487 0.73 -25.78 -18.54
CA ILE A 487 0.95 -24.61 -19.41
C ILE A 487 1.30 -23.38 -18.57
N SER A 488 0.52 -23.08 -17.53
CA SER A 488 0.76 -21.92 -16.65
C SER A 488 2.14 -21.99 -15.97
N ARG A 489 2.55 -23.16 -15.47
CA ARG A 489 3.89 -23.36 -14.90
C ARG A 489 4.99 -23.15 -15.95
N SER A 490 4.83 -23.72 -17.14
CA SER A 490 5.81 -23.58 -18.23
C SER A 490 5.91 -22.13 -18.73
N GLU A 491 4.80 -21.39 -18.79
CA GLU A 491 4.81 -19.95 -19.12
C GLU A 491 5.58 -19.12 -18.08
N GLN A 492 5.41 -19.42 -16.80
CA GLN A 492 6.16 -18.77 -15.72
C GLN A 492 7.66 -19.06 -15.82
N GLU A 493 8.04 -20.30 -16.13
CA GLU A 493 9.43 -20.71 -16.32
C GLU A 493 10.07 -20.00 -17.52
N VAL A 494 9.38 -19.96 -18.67
CA VAL A 494 9.82 -19.20 -19.86
C VAL A 494 10.01 -17.72 -19.53
N ALA A 495 9.08 -17.12 -18.79
CA ALA A 495 9.18 -15.71 -18.39
C ALA A 495 10.35 -15.46 -17.42
N ALA A 496 10.58 -16.37 -16.47
CA ALA A 496 11.71 -16.28 -15.53
C ALA A 496 13.05 -16.41 -16.26
N ASN A 497 13.21 -17.43 -17.10
CA ASN A 497 14.42 -17.66 -17.89
C ASN A 497 14.73 -16.49 -18.83
N ARG A 498 13.70 -15.93 -19.47
CA ARG A 498 13.86 -14.73 -20.31
C ARG A 498 14.35 -13.53 -19.51
N ARG A 499 13.79 -13.27 -18.32
CA ARG A 499 14.24 -12.16 -17.46
C ARG A 499 15.70 -12.34 -17.06
N THR A 500 16.10 -13.56 -16.67
CA THR A 500 17.49 -13.87 -16.31
C THR A 500 18.43 -13.64 -17.48
N LEU A 501 18.10 -14.11 -18.68
CA LEU A 501 18.86 -13.82 -19.91
C LEU A 501 18.97 -12.31 -20.19
N ASP A 502 17.87 -11.58 -20.10
CA ASP A 502 17.87 -10.11 -20.29
C ASP A 502 18.74 -9.41 -19.24
N HIS A 503 18.82 -9.93 -18.01
CA HIS A 503 19.69 -9.41 -16.96
C HIS A 503 21.17 -9.67 -17.27
N ILE A 504 21.52 -10.90 -17.67
CA ILE A 504 22.89 -11.28 -18.04
C ILE A 504 23.36 -10.43 -19.23
N GLN A 505 22.56 -10.33 -20.29
CA GLN A 505 22.91 -9.56 -21.49
C GLN A 505 23.11 -8.07 -21.18
N ARG A 506 22.22 -7.47 -20.38
CA ARG A 506 22.36 -6.07 -19.97
C ARG A 506 23.55 -5.87 -19.04
N GLY A 507 23.80 -6.81 -18.12
CA GLY A 507 24.97 -6.83 -17.24
C GLY A 507 26.26 -6.80 -18.05
N ALA A 508 26.43 -7.75 -18.97
CA ALA A 508 27.58 -7.82 -19.88
C ALA A 508 27.78 -6.52 -20.68
N GLN A 509 26.70 -5.93 -21.20
CA GLN A 509 26.77 -4.65 -21.92
C GLN A 509 27.25 -3.50 -21.03
N ILE A 510 26.74 -3.41 -19.79
CA ILE A 510 27.16 -2.38 -18.82
C ILE A 510 28.63 -2.59 -18.48
N LEU A 511 29.07 -3.82 -18.21
CA LEU A 511 30.46 -4.14 -17.90
C LEU A 511 31.40 -3.75 -19.05
N ARG A 512 31.03 -4.07 -20.29
CA ARG A 512 31.80 -3.70 -21.47
C ARG A 512 31.99 -2.20 -21.61
N VAL A 513 30.93 -1.41 -21.41
CA VAL A 513 31.00 0.06 -21.52
C VAL A 513 31.74 0.68 -20.33
N THR A 514 31.61 0.10 -19.14
CA THR A 514 32.18 0.65 -17.91
C THR A 514 33.60 0.18 -17.61
N ALA A 515 34.12 -0.86 -18.26
CA ALA A 515 35.47 -1.41 -18.03
C ALA A 515 36.59 -0.34 -18.06
N ALA A 516 36.59 0.54 -19.07
CA ALA A 516 37.57 1.61 -19.16
C ALA A 516 37.44 2.64 -18.03
N ASN A 517 36.21 2.91 -17.58
CA ASN A 517 35.96 3.81 -16.45
C ASN A 517 36.30 3.16 -15.12
N GLN A 518 36.09 1.86 -14.96
CA GLN A 518 36.47 1.09 -13.78
C GLN A 518 37.98 1.20 -13.52
N MET A 519 38.79 0.99 -14.56
CA MET A 519 40.26 1.16 -14.47
C MET A 519 40.62 2.59 -14.04
N LYS A 520 40.02 3.61 -14.68
CA LYS A 520 40.24 5.02 -14.31
C LYS A 520 39.84 5.34 -12.88
N TRP A 521 38.71 4.81 -12.42
CA TRP A 521 38.22 5.03 -11.05
C TRP A 521 39.12 4.36 -10.02
N GLN A 522 39.66 3.19 -10.34
CA GLN A 522 40.64 2.51 -9.50
C GLN A 522 41.95 3.32 -9.42
N GLU A 523 42.48 3.77 -10.57
CA GLU A 523 43.66 4.62 -10.63
C GLU A 523 43.47 5.94 -9.86
N GLU A 524 42.30 6.58 -9.99
CA GLU A 524 41.94 7.79 -9.26
C GLU A 524 41.84 7.52 -7.75
N LEU A 525 41.26 6.40 -7.34
CA LEU A 525 41.17 5.99 -5.94
C LEU A 525 42.55 5.78 -5.32
N ASP A 526 43.47 5.16 -6.08
CA ASP A 526 44.86 4.95 -5.67
C ASP A 526 45.64 6.28 -5.62
N ALA A 527 45.41 7.17 -6.59
CA ALA A 527 45.97 8.52 -6.57
C ALA A 527 45.48 9.34 -5.36
N LEU A 528 44.18 9.34 -5.07
CA LEU A 528 43.61 10.00 -3.89
C LEU A 528 44.10 9.38 -2.58
N SER A 529 44.43 8.09 -2.59
CA SER A 529 45.05 7.41 -1.45
C SER A 529 46.44 7.97 -1.16
N ARG A 530 47.26 8.15 -2.20
CA ARG A 530 48.57 8.82 -2.09
C ARG A 530 48.46 10.28 -1.69
N VAL A 531 47.54 11.05 -2.27
CA VAL A 531 47.35 12.48 -1.92
C VAL A 531 46.97 12.63 -0.45
N SER A 532 46.19 11.70 0.11
CA SER A 532 45.78 11.69 1.52
C SER A 532 46.94 11.78 2.51
N ASP A 533 48.11 11.26 2.13
CA ASP A 533 49.31 11.25 2.98
C ASP A 533 49.96 12.64 3.05
N TYR A 534 49.79 13.46 2.01
CA TYR A 534 50.39 14.79 1.90
C TYR A 534 49.48 15.93 2.39
N VAL A 535 48.17 15.69 2.53
CA VAL A 535 47.16 16.68 2.94
C VAL A 535 47.58 17.46 4.18
N LEU A 536 48.20 16.79 5.15
CA LEU A 536 48.60 17.43 6.40
C LEU A 536 49.60 18.56 6.17
N GLY A 537 50.66 18.30 5.41
CA GLY A 537 51.69 19.30 5.14
C GLY A 537 51.28 20.31 4.09
N ASP A 538 50.50 19.92 3.09
CA ASP A 538 49.94 20.86 2.12
C ASP A 538 49.06 21.90 2.83
N SER A 539 48.28 21.46 3.83
CA SER A 539 47.47 22.36 4.65
C SER A 539 48.31 23.31 5.50
N ILE A 540 49.43 22.84 6.05
CA ILE A 540 50.40 23.69 6.78
C ILE A 540 51.01 24.72 5.83
N PHE A 541 51.43 24.30 4.64
CA PHE A 541 52.03 25.17 3.63
C PHE A 541 51.04 26.24 3.17
N MET A 542 49.79 25.86 2.89
CA MET A 542 48.73 26.77 2.50
C MET A 542 48.40 27.79 3.60
N ALA A 543 48.37 27.35 4.86
CA ALA A 543 48.18 28.25 5.99
C ALA A 543 49.36 29.22 6.16
N ALA A 544 50.60 28.72 6.08
CA ALA A 544 51.79 29.55 6.17
C ALA A 544 51.86 30.57 5.03
N PHE A 545 51.59 30.15 3.80
CA PHE A 545 51.60 31.01 2.62
C PHE A 545 50.52 32.12 2.73
N SER A 546 49.29 31.75 3.06
CA SER A 546 48.18 32.70 3.16
C SER A 546 48.35 33.72 4.29
N VAL A 547 48.88 33.30 5.44
CA VAL A 547 48.97 34.16 6.63
C VAL A 547 50.28 34.93 6.71
N LEU A 548 51.41 34.30 6.38
CA LEU A 548 52.74 34.89 6.57
C LEU A 548 53.25 35.63 5.32
N ILE A 549 52.76 35.26 4.12
CA ILE A 549 53.34 35.73 2.84
C ILE A 549 52.40 36.65 2.05
N CYS A 550 51.09 36.37 1.99
CA CYS A 550 50.17 37.08 1.10
C CYS A 550 50.04 38.60 1.36
N ASP A 551 50.29 39.08 2.58
CA ASP A 551 50.21 40.50 2.95
C ASP A 551 51.47 41.32 2.58
N ARG A 552 52.48 40.69 1.95
CA ARG A 552 53.83 41.28 1.78
C ARG A 552 54.22 41.58 0.32
N SER A 553 55.14 42.54 0.15
CA SER A 553 55.64 43.03 -1.15
C SER A 553 56.21 41.90 -2.04
N THR A 554 56.11 42.06 -3.37
CA THR A 554 56.55 41.10 -4.40
C THR A 554 58.03 40.70 -4.29
N ARG A 555 58.88 41.56 -3.70
CA ARG A 555 60.32 41.29 -3.50
C ARG A 555 60.60 40.21 -2.45
N ILE A 556 59.86 40.22 -1.35
CA ILE A 556 59.96 39.21 -0.27
C ILE A 556 59.35 37.88 -0.75
N ARG A 557 58.27 37.94 -1.53
CA ARG A 557 57.67 36.77 -2.17
C ARG A 557 58.65 36.02 -3.08
N ARG A 558 59.48 36.74 -3.87
CA ARG A 558 60.53 36.11 -4.68
C ARG A 558 61.68 35.57 -3.84
N LYS A 559 62.14 36.26 -2.79
CA LYS A 559 63.24 35.77 -1.95
C LYS A 559 62.85 34.50 -1.17
N CYS A 560 61.68 34.48 -0.53
CA CYS A 560 61.18 33.32 0.20
C CYS A 560 60.68 32.18 -0.70
N GLY A 561 60.20 32.50 -1.92
CA GLY A 561 59.76 31.52 -2.91
C GLY A 561 60.88 30.92 -3.76
N CYS A 562 61.91 31.70 -4.13
CA CYS A 562 63.00 31.26 -5.02
C CYS A 562 64.14 30.55 -4.28
N ASP A 563 64.42 30.86 -3.01
CA ASP A 563 65.43 30.11 -2.24
C ASP A 563 64.96 28.70 -1.85
N GLY A 564 63.69 28.37 -2.08
CA GLY A 564 63.11 27.10 -1.65
C GLY A 564 63.21 26.89 -0.15
N THR A 565 63.41 27.94 0.65
CA THR A 565 63.65 27.84 2.09
C THR A 565 62.46 27.24 2.81
N LEU A 566 61.22 27.63 2.43
CA LEU A 566 60.00 27.04 2.99
C LEU A 566 59.82 25.59 2.59
N ALA A 567 59.99 25.27 1.30
CA ALA A 567 59.86 23.92 0.78
C ALA A 567 60.96 23.01 1.35
N ARG A 568 62.24 23.42 1.32
CA ARG A 568 63.36 22.68 1.90
C ARG A 568 63.25 22.54 3.41
N PHE A 569 62.81 23.57 4.14
CA PHE A 569 62.73 23.52 5.61
C PHE A 569 61.58 22.61 6.08
N VAL A 570 60.41 22.69 5.45
CA VAL A 570 59.30 21.76 5.68
C VAL A 570 59.73 20.33 5.32
N TRP A 571 60.41 20.12 4.18
CA TRP A 571 60.85 18.80 3.75
C TRP A 571 61.97 18.19 4.63
N LYS A 572 62.92 19.01 5.12
CA LYS A 572 64.02 18.56 6.01
C LYS A 572 63.53 18.19 7.41
N HIS A 573 62.49 18.85 7.91
CA HIS A 573 61.94 18.60 9.25
C HIS A 573 60.77 17.62 9.28
N TRP A 574 60.14 17.32 8.13
CA TRP A 574 59.09 16.30 8.05
C TRP A 574 59.65 14.88 7.90
N LYS A 575 60.86 14.70 7.33
CA LYS A 575 61.53 13.38 7.24
C LYS A 575 62.04 12.79 8.57
N LEU A 576 61.80 13.45 9.71
CA LEU A 576 62.24 13.04 11.05
C LEU A 576 61.06 12.73 11.99
N SER A 577 59.92 12.30 11.45
CA SER A 577 58.76 11.82 12.23
C SER A 577 58.16 10.58 11.59
#